data_AF-A0A3A4W907-F1
#
_entry.id   AF-A0A3A4W907-F1
#
_cell.length_a   1.000
_cell.length_b   1.000
_cell.length_c   1.000
_cell.angle_alpha   90.00
_cell.angle_beta   90.00
_cell.angle_gamma   90.00
#
_symmetry.space_group_name_H-M   'P 1'
#
loop_
_entity.id
_entity.type
_entity.pdbx_description
1 polymer ?
#
loop_
_entity_poly.entity_id
_entity_poly.type
_entity_poly.pdbx_seq_one_letter_code
_entity_poly.pdbx_strand_id
1 'polypeptide(L)' 'MNIAEFFHMDGYALYVWGAYGVTLVVLSLNVILARQQQRKALRAILRAAQRNRSLV' A
#
# COMPACT_ATOMS: atom_id res chain seq x y z
N MET A 1 -7.03 34.87 2.67
CA MET A 1 -7.76 33.76 2.02
C MET A 1 -7.51 32.52 2.85
N ASN A 2 -8.56 32.03 3.51
CA ASN A 2 -8.44 31.05 4.59
C ASN A 2 -8.51 29.63 4.02
N ILE A 3 -7.75 28.69 4.59
CA ILE A 3 -7.77 27.27 4.22
C ILE A 3 -9.20 26.72 4.27
N ALA A 4 -10.03 27.22 5.20
CA ALA A 4 -11.43 26.88 5.32
C ALA A 4 -12.28 27.17 4.05
N GLU A 5 -11.97 28.22 3.27
CA GLU A 5 -12.68 28.52 2.01
C GLU A 5 -12.30 27.54 0.89
N PHE A 6 -11.07 27.04 0.89
CA PHE A 6 -10.62 26.00 -0.06
C PHE A 6 -11.30 24.65 0.20
N PHE A 7 -11.60 24.33 1.46
CA PHE A 7 -12.39 23.15 1.83
C PHE A 7 -13.89 23.35 1.63
N HIS A 8 -14.38 24.59 1.61
CA HIS A 8 -15.79 24.95 1.40
C HIS A 8 -16.04 25.61 0.03
N MET A 9 -15.31 25.21 -1.02
CA MET A 9 -15.69 25.53 -2.41
C MET A 9 -16.96 24.73 -2.79
N ASP A 10 -18.12 25.21 -2.35
CA ASP A 10 -19.48 24.85 -2.80
C ASP A 10 -19.63 23.43 -3.39
N GLY A 11 -19.39 22.40 -2.57
CA GLY A 11 -19.67 20.99 -2.89
C GLY A 11 -18.59 20.21 -3.66
N TYR A 12 -17.56 20.84 -4.24
CA TYR A 12 -16.52 20.14 -5.02
C TYR A 12 -15.37 19.56 -4.19
N ALA A 13 -15.14 20.09 -2.98
CA ALA A 13 -14.04 19.63 -2.12
C ALA A 13 -14.17 18.14 -1.76
N LEU A 14 -15.38 17.62 -1.54
CA LEU A 14 -15.62 16.21 -1.26
C LEU A 14 -15.18 15.29 -2.41
N TYR A 15 -15.35 15.71 -3.66
CA TYR A 15 -14.91 14.92 -4.83
C TYR A 15 -13.39 14.86 -4.93
N VAL A 16 -12.72 15.99 -4.73
CA VAL A 16 -11.26 16.09 -4.81
C VAL A 16 -10.61 15.29 -3.68
N TRP A 17 -11.02 15.55 -2.44
CA TRP A 17 -10.50 14.84 -1.26
C TRP A 17 -10.88 13.36 -1.27
N GLY A 18 -12.05 12.99 -1.78
CA GLY A 18 -12.44 11.60 -2.00
C GLY A 18 -11.53 10.90 -3.00
N ALA A 19 -11.23 11.52 -4.14
CA ALA A 19 -10.31 10.97 -5.13
C ALA A 19 -8.88 10.83 -4.59
N TYR A 20 -8.39 11.82 -3.84
CA TYR A 20 -7.11 11.73 -3.14
C TYR A 20 -7.11 10.63 -2.07
N GLY A 21 -8.19 10.49 -1.31
CA GLY A 21 -8.36 9.43 -0.31
C GLY A 21 -8.33 8.04 -0.94
N VAL A 22 -9.08 7.82 -2.02
CA VAL A 22 -9.06 6.55 -2.78
C VAL A 22 -7.67 6.27 -3.32
N THR A 23 -7.00 7.27 -3.89
CA THR A 23 -5.63 7.12 -4.41
C THR A 23 -4.66 6.73 -3.29
N LEU A 24 -4.75 7.39 -2.13
CA LEU A 24 -3.95 7.07 -0.95
C LEU A 24 -4.20 5.64 -0.45
N VAL A 25 -5.46 5.20 -0.44
CA VAL A 25 -5.83 3.84 -0.05
C VAL A 25 -5.24 2.82 -1.03
N VAL A 26 -5.39 3.02 -2.34
CA VAL A 26 -4.84 2.12 -3.36
C VAL A 26 -3.32 2.03 -3.27
N LEU A 27 -2.63 3.17 -3.15
CA LEU A 27 -1.18 3.21 -2.97
C LEU A 27 -0.74 2.49 -1.69
N SER A 28 -1.42 2.75 -0.57
CA SER A 28 -1.12 2.13 0.72
C SER A 28 -1.30 0.61 0.65
N LEU A 29 -2.40 0.15 0.06
CA LEU A 29 -2.66 -1.27 -0.14
C LEU A 29 -1.59 -1.91 -1.02
N ASN A 30 -1.19 -1.25 -2.12
CA ASN A 30 -0.15 -1.76 -3.01
C ASN A 30 1.19 -1.93 -2.26
N VAL A 31 1.59 -0.93 -1.47
CA VAL A 31 2.81 -0.98 -0.65
C VAL A 31 2.74 -2.09 0.40
N ILE A 32 1.61 -2.24 1.08
CA ILE A 32 1.42 -3.28 2.10
C ILE A 32 1.49 -4.67 1.46
N LEU A 33 0.78 -4.89 0.36
CA LEU A 33 0.78 -6.15 -0.38
C LEU A 33 2.17 -6.50 -0.91
N ALA A 34 2.87 -5.53 -1.51
CA ALA A 34 4.23 -5.71 -1.99
C ALA A 34 5.18 -6.11 -0.85
N ARG A 35 5.10 -5.43 0.30
CA ARG A 35 5.90 -5.76 1.50
C ARG A 35 5.58 -7.15 2.04
N GLN A 36 4.31 -7.56 2.07
CA GLN A 36 3.91 -8.90 2.51
C GLN A 36 4.44 -9.97 1.56
N GLN A 37 4.30 -9.75 0.25
CA GLN A 37 4.78 -10.68 -0.76
C GLN A 37 6.30 -10.83 -0.72
N GLN A 38 7.04 -9.73 -0.52
CA GLN A 38 8.50 -9.76 -0.39
C GLN A 38 8.94 -10.61 0.82
N ARG A 39 8.27 -10.43 1.98
CA ARG A 39 8.53 -11.26 3.17
C ARG A 39 8.21 -12.74 2.92
N LYS A 40 7.14 -13.04 2.20
CA LYS A 40 6.74 -14.41 1.87
C LYS A 40 7.75 -15.07 0.92
N ALA A 41 8.20 -14.35 -0.11
CA ALA A 41 9.21 -14.83 -1.05
C ALA A 41 10.54 -15.13 -0.35
N LEU A 42 11.02 -14.24 0.52
CA LEU A 42 12.25 -14.47 1.29
C LEU A 42 12.14 -15.72 2.18
N ARG A 43 11.01 -15.89 2.89
CA ARG A 43 10.77 -17.09 3.70
C ARG A 43 10.73 -18.37 2.86
N ALA A 44 10.18 -18.31 1.65
CA ALA A 44 10.12 -19.46 0.75
C ALA A 44 11.53 -19.88 0.30
N ILE A 45 12.39 -18.92 -0.05
CA ILE A 45 13.79 -19.19 -0.42
C ILE A 45 14.56 -19.82 0.74
N LEU A 46 14.44 -19.26 1.95
CA LEU A 46 15.11 -19.81 3.14
C LEU A 46 14.69 -21.25 3.44
N ARG A 47 13.39 -21.56 3.29
CA ARG A 47 12.86 -22.93 3.46
C ARG A 47 13.37 -23.88 2.37
N ALA A 48 13.46 -23.42 1.12
CA ALA A 48 14.00 -24.21 0.02
C ALA A 48 15.49 -24.54 0.22
N ALA A 49 16.27 -23.57 0.71
CA ALA A 49 17.69 -23.76 1.01
C ALA A 49 17.93 -24.79 2.14
N GLN A 50 17.08 -24.81 3.18
CA GLN A 50 17.18 -25.81 4.24
C GLN A 50 16.86 -27.23 3.74
N ARG A 51 15.86 -27.38 2.87
CA ARG A 51 15.44 -28.69 2.36
C ARG A 51 16.47 -29.34 1.44
N ASN A 52 17.27 -28.54 0.74
CA ASN A 52 18.33 -29.06 -0.12
C ASN A 52 19.55 -29.59 0.66
N ARG A 53 19.70 -29.18 1.93
CA ARG A 53 20.82 -29.58 2.79
C ARG A 53 20.60 -30.92 3.49
N SER A 54 19.38 -31.46 3.51
CA SER A 54 19.07 -32.78 4.11
C SER A 54 19.15 -33.94 3.11
N LEU A 55 19.48 -33.67 1.84
CA LEU A 55 19.57 -34.66 0.76
C LEU A 55 21.01 -34.82 0.21
N VAL A 56 21.99 -34.15 0.84
CA VAL A 56 23.43 -34.29 0.60
C VAL A 56 24.05 -34.82 1.89
#